data_AF-A0A3Q4AVC6-F1
#
_entry.id   AF-A0A3Q4AVC6-F1
#
_cell.length_a   1.000
_cell.length_b   1.000
_cell.length_c   1.000
_cell.angle_alpha   90.00
_cell.angle_beta   90.00
_cell.angle_gamma   90.00
#
_symmetry.space_group_name_H-M   'P 1'
#
loop_
_entity.id
_entity.type
_entity.pdbx_description
1 polymer ?
#
loop_
_entity_poly.entity_id
_entity_poly.type
_entity_poly.pdbx_seq_one_letter_code
_entity_poly.pdbx_strand_id
1 'polypeptide(L)'
;MRHYTRQTFRVCWGNIWVRSTDGIGHIGSTVSSYFVLCLPFLVCDIMGERIRWLYVTFHAIHHNYSSPCALSLVTIGFWTTLNPIILRCHLLTTWAFMLLHVNVSIEDHSGYDFPWSTSRLIPLGIYGGPSKHGVHHQKPNTNFAPHFSHWDKIFGTHADFSFSSAMK
;
A
#
# COMPACT_ATOMS: atom_id res chain seq x y z
N MET A 1 -10.45 10.34 -48.67
CA MET A 1 -9.54 10.56 -47.52
C MET A 1 -10.24 10.94 -46.19
N ARG A 2 -11.55 10.69 -45.97
CA ARG A 2 -12.22 10.96 -44.67
C ARG A 2 -12.81 9.73 -43.94
N HIS A 3 -12.69 8.53 -44.52
CA HIS A 3 -13.30 7.32 -43.95
C HIS A 3 -12.35 6.42 -43.16
N TYR A 4 -11.03 6.54 -43.33
CA TYR A 4 -10.06 5.67 -42.65
C TYR A 4 -9.75 6.10 -41.20
N THR A 5 -9.98 7.36 -40.85
CA THR A 5 -9.68 7.93 -39.52
C THR A 5 -10.74 7.67 -38.46
N ARG A 6 -11.95 7.22 -38.82
CA ARG A 6 -13.01 6.92 -37.84
C ARG A 6 -12.98 5.50 -37.29
N GLN A 7 -12.40 4.53 -38.02
CA GLN A 7 -12.32 3.14 -37.55
C GLN A 7 -11.19 2.93 -36.54
N THR A 8 -10.06 3.62 -36.68
CA THR A 8 -8.95 3.53 -35.72
C THR A 8 -9.26 4.15 -34.37
N PHE A 9 -10.10 5.19 -34.31
CA PHE A 9 -10.53 5.81 -33.04
C PHE A 9 -11.43 4.91 -32.20
N ARG A 10 -12.26 4.05 -32.82
CA ARG A 10 -13.09 3.08 -32.07
C ARG A 10 -12.28 1.93 -31.49
N VAL A 11 -11.16 1.55 -32.10
CA VAL A 11 -10.34 0.42 -31.63
C VAL A 11 -9.46 0.82 -30.43
N CYS A 12 -8.97 2.06 -30.37
CA CYS A 12 -8.22 2.56 -29.20
C CYS A 12 -9.11 2.84 -27.98
N TRP A 13 -10.34 3.32 -28.17
CA TRP A 13 -11.21 3.75 -27.06
C TRP A 13 -12.33 2.76 -26.70
N GLY A 14 -12.70 1.84 -27.60
CA GLY A 14 -13.76 0.85 -27.37
C GLY A 14 -13.36 -0.26 -26.39
N ASN A 15 -12.08 -0.59 -26.31
CA ASN A 15 -11.60 -1.69 -25.45
C ASN A 15 -11.35 -1.27 -23.98
N ILE A 16 -11.42 0.03 -23.67
CA ILE A 16 -11.29 0.52 -22.29
C ILE A 16 -12.56 0.25 -21.47
N TRP A 17 -13.71 0.09 -22.13
CA TRP A 17 -15.02 -0.03 -21.46
C TRP A 17 -15.74 -1.38 -21.65
N VAL A 18 -15.26 -2.27 -22.51
CA VAL A 18 -16.01 -3.47 -22.95
C VAL A 18 -15.66 -4.76 -22.18
N ARG A 19 -15.19 -4.64 -20.94
CA ARG A 19 -15.22 -5.78 -19.98
C ARG A 19 -15.99 -5.43 -18.71
N SER A 20 -17.09 -4.71 -18.90
CA SER A 20 -18.01 -4.25 -17.86
C SER A 20 -19.36 -4.92 -18.06
N THR A 21 -19.59 -6.08 -17.44
CA THR A 21 -20.93 -6.68 -17.37
C THR A 21 -21.33 -7.28 -16.01
N ASP A 22 -20.46 -7.36 -15.00
CA ASP A 22 -20.78 -8.15 -13.79
C ASP A 22 -20.71 -7.29 -12.50
N GLY A 23 -21.37 -6.13 -12.52
CA GLY A 23 -21.16 -5.01 -11.59
C GLY A 23 -21.37 -5.25 -10.08
N ILE A 24 -21.99 -6.35 -9.65
CA ILE A 24 -22.27 -6.62 -8.22
C ILE A 24 -21.26 -7.59 -7.59
N GLY A 25 -20.69 -8.52 -8.36
CA GLY A 25 -19.62 -9.41 -7.87
C GLY A 25 -18.26 -8.70 -7.72
N HIS A 26 -18.02 -7.65 -8.51
CA HIS A 26 -16.73 -6.96 -8.55
C HIS A 26 -16.47 -5.97 -7.40
N ILE A 27 -17.50 -5.39 -6.78
CA ILE A 27 -17.31 -4.44 -5.67
C ILE A 27 -16.88 -5.17 -4.38
N GLY A 28 -17.49 -6.32 -4.08
CA GLY A 28 -17.05 -7.20 -2.98
C GLY A 28 -15.64 -7.75 -3.22
N SER A 29 -15.32 -8.11 -4.47
CA SER A 29 -13.96 -8.44 -4.88
C SER A 29 -12.99 -7.27 -4.70
N THR A 30 -13.43 -6.02 -4.86
CA THR A 30 -12.57 -4.83 -4.77
C THR A 30 -12.14 -4.56 -3.32
N VAL A 31 -13.07 -4.59 -2.36
CA VAL A 31 -12.72 -4.38 -0.93
C VAL A 31 -11.89 -5.55 -0.39
N SER A 32 -12.25 -6.80 -0.73
CA SER A 32 -11.44 -7.95 -0.32
C SER A 32 -10.06 -7.97 -1.01
N SER A 33 -9.97 -7.47 -2.25
CA SER A 33 -8.69 -7.35 -2.93
C SER A 33 -7.77 -6.39 -2.20
N TYR A 34 -8.26 -5.31 -1.61
CA TYR A 34 -7.43 -4.35 -0.89
C TYR A 34 -6.59 -4.99 0.23
N PHE A 35 -7.19 -5.86 1.03
CA PHE A 35 -6.47 -6.61 2.07
C PHE A 35 -5.42 -7.56 1.49
N VAL A 36 -5.75 -8.24 0.38
CA VAL A 36 -4.87 -9.18 -0.31
C VAL A 36 -3.75 -8.45 -1.05
N LEU A 37 -4.00 -7.26 -1.58
CA LEU A 37 -3.05 -6.46 -2.33
C LEU A 37 -1.97 -5.84 -1.45
N CYS A 38 -2.16 -5.83 -0.12
CA CYS A 38 -1.13 -5.41 0.82
C CYS A 38 -0.11 -6.52 1.15
N LEU A 39 -0.43 -7.79 0.88
CA LEU A 39 0.46 -8.92 1.20
C LEU A 39 1.82 -8.85 0.51
N PRO A 40 1.94 -8.49 -0.78
CA PRO A 40 3.25 -8.35 -1.43
C PRO A 40 4.15 -7.32 -0.74
N PHE A 41 3.58 -6.24 -0.21
CA PHE A 41 4.35 -5.22 0.50
C PHE A 41 4.89 -5.74 1.83
N LEU A 42 4.03 -6.41 2.61
CA LEU A 42 4.42 -7.10 3.85
C LEU A 42 5.54 -8.12 3.58
N VAL A 43 5.41 -8.90 2.52
CA VAL A 43 6.42 -9.89 2.12
C VAL A 43 7.72 -9.21 1.73
N CYS A 44 7.69 -8.13 0.94
CA CYS A 44 8.88 -7.36 0.58
C CYS A 44 9.59 -6.78 1.81
N ASP A 45 8.83 -6.33 2.80
CA ASP A 45 9.36 -5.76 4.04
C ASP A 45 10.07 -6.84 4.87
N ILE A 46 9.39 -7.97 5.12
CA ILE A 46 9.97 -9.14 5.80
C ILE A 46 11.21 -9.65 5.05
N MET A 47 11.16 -9.74 3.72
CA MET A 47 12.30 -10.17 2.92
C MET A 47 13.46 -9.17 3.02
N GLY A 48 13.17 -7.87 3.02
CA GLY A 48 14.12 -6.79 3.22
C GLY A 48 14.89 -6.93 4.52
N GLU A 49 14.21 -7.36 5.59
CA GLU A 49 14.81 -7.57 6.90
C GLU A 49 15.56 -8.91 7.02
N ARG A 50 15.03 -9.97 6.42
CA ARG A 50 15.56 -11.34 6.59
C ARG A 50 16.71 -11.66 5.64
N ILE A 51 16.73 -11.10 4.43
CA ILE A 51 17.74 -11.40 3.42
C ILE A 51 18.85 -10.36 3.49
N ARG A 52 20.05 -10.78 3.93
CA ARG A 52 21.21 -9.89 4.15
C ARG A 52 21.50 -8.93 2.98
N TRP A 53 21.40 -9.42 1.74
CA TRP A 53 21.61 -8.59 0.56
C TRP A 53 20.53 -7.51 0.41
N LEU A 54 19.26 -7.86 0.55
CA LEU A 54 18.17 -6.90 0.48
C LEU A 54 18.24 -5.88 1.62
N TYR A 55 18.63 -6.33 2.81
CA TYR A 55 18.82 -5.46 3.97
C TYR A 55 19.87 -4.38 3.70
N VAL A 56 21.10 -4.77 3.34
CA VAL A 56 22.19 -3.81 3.17
C VAL A 56 21.98 -2.91 1.95
N THR A 57 21.40 -3.45 0.88
CA THR A 57 21.25 -2.70 -0.38
C THR A 57 20.04 -1.79 -0.42
N PHE A 58 18.93 -2.16 0.23
CA PHE A 58 17.67 -1.43 0.11
C PHE A 58 17.09 -1.04 1.47
N HIS A 59 16.87 -2.02 2.35
CA HIS A 59 16.05 -1.82 3.55
C HIS A 59 16.76 -0.95 4.60
N ALA A 60 18.06 -1.13 4.79
CA ALA A 60 18.88 -0.28 5.67
C ALA A 60 18.94 1.17 5.17
N ILE A 61 18.96 1.39 3.86
CA ILE A 61 18.91 2.74 3.28
C ILE A 61 17.55 3.38 3.55
N HIS A 62 16.46 2.62 3.41
CA HIS A 62 15.12 3.08 3.75
C HIS A 62 15.03 3.54 5.22
N HIS A 63 15.53 2.74 6.17
CA HIS A 63 15.55 3.10 7.60
C HIS A 63 16.47 4.28 7.94
N ASN A 64 17.47 4.58 7.12
CA ASN A 64 18.37 5.72 7.35
C ASN A 64 17.73 7.07 7.02
N TYR A 65 16.66 7.09 6.23
CA TYR A 65 16.00 8.33 5.80
C TYR A 65 14.56 8.36 6.31
N SER A 66 14.18 9.45 6.99
CA SER A 66 12.79 9.69 7.38
C SER A 66 11.85 9.92 6.19
N SER A 67 12.38 10.05 4.98
CA SER A 67 11.64 10.31 3.74
C SER A 67 11.76 9.11 2.79
N PRO A 68 10.71 8.78 2.01
CA PRO A 68 10.76 7.70 1.03
C PRO A 68 11.95 7.85 0.08
N CYS A 69 12.80 6.82 0.02
CA CYS A 69 13.90 6.78 -0.94
C CYS A 69 13.37 6.43 -2.35
N ALA A 70 14.10 6.82 -3.40
CA ALA A 70 13.67 6.55 -4.77
C ALA A 70 13.40 5.06 -5.05
N LEU A 71 14.15 4.17 -4.41
CA LEU A 71 13.98 2.72 -4.54
C LEU A 71 12.72 2.20 -3.82
N SER A 72 12.35 2.77 -2.67
CA SER A 72 11.08 2.43 -2.02
C SER A 72 9.91 2.92 -2.86
N LEU A 73 10.01 4.09 -3.50
CA LEU A 73 8.99 4.61 -4.42
C LEU A 73 8.83 3.72 -5.66
N VAL A 74 9.91 3.22 -6.24
CA VAL A 74 9.85 2.29 -7.38
C VAL A 74 9.18 0.97 -6.98
N THR A 75 9.56 0.41 -5.83
CA THR A 75 8.97 -0.84 -5.31
C THR A 75 7.48 -0.66 -5.04
N ILE A 76 7.11 0.46 -4.41
CA ILE A 76 5.71 0.80 -4.15
C ILE A 76 4.94 0.98 -5.46
N GLY A 77 5.47 1.75 -6.40
CA GLY A 77 4.82 2.00 -7.70
C GLY A 77 4.64 0.72 -8.52
N PHE A 78 5.65 -0.16 -8.50
CA PHE A 78 5.61 -1.46 -9.16
C PHE A 78 4.46 -2.32 -8.62
N TRP A 79 4.42 -2.56 -7.30
CA TRP A 79 3.37 -3.39 -6.71
C TRP A 79 2.00 -2.74 -6.79
N THR A 80 1.89 -1.42 -6.57
CA THR A 80 0.62 -0.69 -6.67
C THR A 80 0.00 -0.83 -8.07
N THR A 81 0.82 -0.89 -9.11
CA THR A 81 0.37 -1.02 -10.51
C THR A 81 0.12 -2.47 -10.90
N LEU A 82 1.01 -3.38 -10.52
CA LEU A 82 1.02 -4.76 -11.01
C LEU A 82 -0.07 -5.62 -10.35
N ASN A 83 -0.37 -5.35 -9.08
CA ASN A 83 -1.40 -6.01 -8.29
C ASN A 83 -2.80 -5.99 -8.94
N PRO A 84 -3.39 -4.82 -9.27
CA PRO A 84 -4.70 -4.76 -9.91
C PRO A 84 -4.69 -5.31 -11.35
N ILE A 85 -3.54 -5.31 -12.03
CA ILE A 85 -3.37 -5.95 -13.35
C ILE A 85 -3.47 -7.47 -13.22
N ILE A 86 -2.74 -8.08 -12.27
CA ILE A 86 -2.79 -9.53 -12.01
C ILE A 86 -4.22 -9.95 -11.63
N LEU A 87 -4.87 -9.20 -10.74
CA LEU A 87 -6.23 -9.48 -10.30
C LEU A 87 -7.30 -9.13 -11.34
N ARG A 88 -6.91 -8.59 -12.51
CA ARG A 88 -7.82 -8.16 -13.58
C ARG A 88 -8.92 -7.22 -13.09
N CYS A 89 -8.56 -6.31 -12.19
CA CYS A 89 -9.48 -5.32 -11.63
C CYS A 89 -10.00 -4.37 -12.73
N HIS A 90 -11.21 -3.84 -12.52
CA HIS A 90 -11.74 -2.78 -13.37
C HIS A 90 -10.83 -1.55 -13.31
N LEU A 91 -10.69 -0.82 -14.42
CA LEU A 91 -9.79 0.34 -14.49
C LEU A 91 -10.07 1.35 -13.36
N LEU A 92 -11.34 1.69 -13.13
CA LEU A 92 -11.72 2.59 -12.02
C LEU A 92 -11.24 2.09 -10.65
N THR A 93 -11.30 0.78 -10.39
CA THR A 93 -10.77 0.17 -9.16
C THR A 93 -9.26 0.33 -9.08
N THR A 94 -8.54 0.12 -10.19
CA THR A 94 -7.10 0.34 -10.28
C THR A 94 -6.72 1.78 -9.91
N TRP A 95 -7.41 2.77 -10.47
CA TRP A 95 -7.16 4.18 -10.17
C TRP A 95 -7.51 4.54 -8.71
N ALA A 96 -8.65 4.07 -8.21
CA ALA A 96 -9.03 4.28 -6.82
C ALA A 96 -7.99 3.66 -5.86
N PHE A 97 -7.51 2.46 -6.17
CA PHE A 97 -6.45 1.80 -5.38
C PHE A 97 -5.13 2.57 -5.42
N MET A 98 -4.69 3.01 -6.60
CA MET A 98 -3.48 3.84 -6.73
C MET A 98 -3.58 5.11 -5.90
N LEU A 99 -4.70 5.84 -5.99
CA LEU A 99 -4.92 7.06 -5.22
C LEU A 99 -4.93 6.79 -3.72
N LEU A 100 -5.66 5.77 -3.27
CA LEU A 100 -5.72 5.42 -1.86
C LEU A 100 -4.34 5.00 -1.31
N HIS A 101 -3.61 4.17 -2.05
CA HIS A 101 -2.27 3.71 -1.65
C HIS A 101 -1.28 4.88 -1.53
N VAL A 102 -1.32 5.83 -2.47
CA VAL A 102 -0.50 7.04 -2.42
C VAL A 102 -0.86 7.89 -1.20
N ASN A 103 -2.15 8.13 -0.96
CA ASN A 103 -2.60 8.93 0.19
C ASN A 103 -2.16 8.31 1.52
N VAL A 104 -2.39 7.01 1.68
CA VAL A 104 -2.00 6.24 2.87
C VAL A 104 -0.48 6.24 3.06
N SER A 105 0.29 6.08 1.97
CA SER A 105 1.77 6.14 2.04
C SER A 105 2.26 7.52 2.47
N ILE A 106 1.64 8.59 1.96
CA ILE A 106 1.95 9.96 2.38
C ILE A 106 1.63 10.13 3.86
N GLU A 107 0.46 9.67 4.31
CA GLU A 107 0.06 9.77 5.70
C GLU A 107 1.07 9.08 6.62
N ASP A 108 1.46 7.83 6.31
CA ASP A 108 2.40 7.03 7.10
C ASP A 108 3.78 7.67 7.22
N HIS A 109 4.27 8.31 6.16
CA HIS A 109 5.59 8.96 6.15
C HIS A 109 5.56 10.43 6.55
N SER A 110 4.37 11.05 6.65
CA SER A 110 4.23 12.45 7.07
C SER A 110 4.60 12.64 8.54
N GLY A 111 4.47 11.58 9.36
CA GLY A 111 4.68 11.62 10.80
C GLY A 111 3.59 12.37 11.58
N TYR A 112 2.58 12.92 10.91
CA TYR A 112 1.49 13.65 11.54
C TYR A 112 0.27 12.76 11.77
N ASP A 113 -0.14 12.62 13.03
CA ASP A 113 -1.33 11.86 13.43
C ASP A 113 -2.47 12.82 13.83
N PHE A 114 -3.16 13.35 12.81
CA PHE A 114 -4.23 14.32 12.97
C PHE A 114 -5.51 13.69 13.53
N PRO A 115 -6.44 14.47 14.12
CA PRO A 115 -7.73 13.94 14.59
C PRO A 115 -8.57 13.25 13.50
N TRP A 116 -8.36 13.62 12.24
CA TRP A 116 -9.02 13.05 11.05
C TRP A 116 -8.12 12.07 10.28
N SER A 117 -6.99 11.66 10.86
CA SER A 117 -6.13 10.62 10.27
C SER A 117 -6.89 9.31 10.09
N THR A 118 -6.58 8.58 9.02
CA THR A 118 -7.28 7.35 8.65
C THR A 118 -7.14 6.26 9.74
N SER A 119 -6.04 6.30 10.50
CA SER A 119 -5.82 5.49 11.70
C SER A 119 -6.80 5.72 12.84
N ARG A 120 -7.38 6.92 12.94
CA ARG A 120 -8.38 7.26 13.93
C ARG A 120 -9.81 7.06 13.41
N LEU A 121 -9.99 7.14 12.10
CA LEU A 121 -11.29 6.93 11.44
C LEU A 121 -11.66 5.45 11.29
N ILE A 122 -10.68 4.57 11.10
CA ILE A 122 -10.92 3.13 10.97
C ILE A 122 -10.94 2.49 12.36
N PRO A 123 -12.11 2.06 12.87
CA PRO A 123 -12.20 1.48 14.20
C PRO A 123 -11.48 0.12 14.28
N LEU A 124 -11.29 -0.38 15.51
CA LEU A 124 -10.68 -1.68 15.83
C LEU A 124 -9.15 -1.75 15.62
N GLY A 125 -8.50 -0.63 15.31
CA GLY A 125 -7.05 -0.59 15.13
C GLY A 125 -6.58 -1.59 14.08
N ILE A 126 -7.35 -1.70 12.98
CA ILE A 126 -7.04 -2.52 11.80
C ILE A 126 -5.98 -1.83 10.95
N TYR A 127 -5.97 -0.49 10.99
CA TYR A 127 -5.03 0.38 10.30
C TYR A 127 -4.09 1.03 11.34
N GLY A 128 -2.79 1.05 11.03
CA GLY A 128 -1.74 1.47 11.95
C GLY A 128 -1.37 2.95 11.87
N GLY A 129 -1.38 3.52 10.66
CA GLY A 129 -1.04 4.91 10.41
C GLY A 129 0.41 5.31 10.73
N PRO A 130 0.69 6.63 10.71
CA PRO A 130 2.04 7.17 10.87
C PRO A 130 2.72 6.77 12.18
N SER A 131 1.97 6.63 13.29
CA SER A 131 2.56 6.20 14.56
C SER A 131 3.12 4.78 14.50
N LYS A 132 2.42 3.84 13.83
CA LYS A 132 2.88 2.44 13.73
C LYS A 132 4.06 2.31 12.78
N HIS A 133 4.01 2.99 11.65
CA HIS A 133 5.15 3.07 10.73
C HIS A 133 6.35 3.73 11.42
N GLY A 134 6.14 4.77 12.22
CA GLY A 134 7.16 5.37 13.07
C GLY A 134 7.79 4.39 14.08
N VAL A 135 7.00 3.50 14.69
CA VAL A 135 7.56 2.43 15.55
C VAL A 135 8.44 1.48 14.74
N HIS A 136 8.04 1.11 13.51
CA HIS A 136 8.85 0.26 12.64
C HIS A 136 10.22 0.89 12.36
N HIS A 137 10.27 2.17 11.98
CA HIS A 137 11.54 2.90 11.79
C HIS A 137 12.41 2.94 13.06
N GLN A 138 11.81 2.96 14.25
CA GLN A 138 12.54 2.91 15.52
C GLN A 138 12.95 1.49 15.93
N LYS A 139 12.15 0.49 15.56
CA LYS A 139 12.28 -0.93 15.90
C LYS A 139 12.04 -1.77 14.63
N PRO A 140 13.05 -1.87 13.75
CA PRO A 140 12.91 -2.45 12.39
C PRO A 140 12.36 -3.88 12.36
N ASN A 141 12.59 -4.65 13.43
CA ASN A 141 12.08 -6.02 13.57
C ASN A 141 10.60 -6.13 14.01
N THR A 142 9.81 -5.06 13.88
CA THR A 142 8.40 -5.01 14.31
C THR A 142 7.55 -4.21 13.33
N ASN A 143 6.24 -4.45 13.33
CA ASN A 143 5.26 -3.74 12.48
C ASN A 143 5.63 -3.71 10.99
N PHE A 144 5.84 -4.89 10.39
CA PHE A 144 6.22 -5.02 8.98
C PHE A 144 5.08 -4.70 8.02
N ALA A 145 3.81 -4.74 8.48
CA ALA A 145 2.70 -4.38 7.62
C ALA A 145 2.65 -2.85 7.48
N PRO A 146 2.81 -2.31 6.26
CA PRO A 146 3.00 -0.86 6.08
C PRO A 146 1.77 -0.05 6.53
N HIS A 147 0.57 -0.63 6.40
CA HIS A 147 -0.69 0.09 6.66
C HIS A 147 -1.58 -0.67 7.65
N PHE A 148 -1.63 -1.99 7.53
CA PHE A 148 -2.65 -2.83 8.15
C PHE A 148 -2.08 -3.65 9.29
N SER A 149 -2.20 -3.12 10.50
CA SER A 149 -1.65 -3.71 11.73
C SER A 149 -2.26 -5.07 12.09
N HIS A 150 -3.41 -5.45 11.53
CA HIS A 150 -3.97 -6.78 11.74
C HIS A 150 -3.07 -7.89 11.19
N TRP A 151 -2.33 -7.64 10.09
CA TRP A 151 -1.35 -8.61 9.59
C TRP A 151 -0.24 -8.85 10.60
N ASP A 152 0.29 -7.79 11.21
CA ASP A 152 1.28 -7.93 12.27
C ASP A 152 0.74 -8.62 13.52
N LYS A 153 -0.55 -8.42 13.85
CA LYS A 153 -1.20 -9.15 14.95
C LYS A 153 -1.33 -10.64 14.63
N ILE A 154 -1.68 -10.99 13.39
CA ILE A 154 -1.80 -12.38 12.91
C ILE A 154 -0.44 -13.08 12.92
N PHE A 155 0.62 -12.39 12.46
CA PHE A 155 1.97 -12.95 12.37
C PHE A 155 2.81 -12.77 13.65
N GLY A 156 2.25 -12.12 14.69
CA GLY A 156 2.94 -11.93 15.98
C GLY A 156 4.07 -10.91 15.95
N THR A 157 4.10 -10.02 14.96
CA THR A 157 5.14 -8.99 14.74
C THR A 157 4.71 -7.60 15.21
N HIS A 158 3.53 -7.50 15.82
CA HIS A 158 2.94 -6.25 16.29
C HIS A 158 3.66 -5.66 17.50
N ALA A 159 4.04 -4.39 17.42
CA ALA A 159 4.58 -3.60 18.53
C ALA A 159 3.79 -2.30 18.72
N ASP A 160 3.53 -1.96 19.98
CA ASP A 160 2.87 -0.71 20.33
C ASP A 160 3.84 0.46 20.47
N PHE A 161 3.33 1.65 20.17
CA PHE A 161 4.01 2.90 20.44
C PHE A 161 3.96 3.14 21.96
N SER A 162 5.02 2.75 22.67
CA SER A 162 5.18 3.14 24.06
C SER A 162 5.85 4.51 24.07
N PHE A 163 5.11 5.55 24.46
CA PHE A 163 5.78 6.66 25.13
C PHE A 163 6.45 6.03 26.35
N SER A 164 7.78 6.09 26.44
CA SER A 164 8.41 5.91 27.74
C SER A 164 7.76 6.96 28.63
N SER A 165 6.93 6.55 29.59
CA SER A 165 6.48 7.44 30.64
C SER A 165 7.77 7.90 31.30
N ALA A 166 8.20 9.13 31.02
CA ALA A 166 9.31 9.74 31.74
C ALA A 166 9.02 9.52 33.22
N MET A 167 9.88 8.74 33.88
CA MET A 167 9.73 8.45 35.29
C MET A 167 9.75 9.79 36.04
N LYS A 168 8.60 10.08 36.67
CA LYS A 168 8.32 11.06 37.75
C LYS A 168 9.11 12.37 37.75
#